data_AF-A0A958ANE2-F1
#
_entry.id   AF-A0A958ANE2-F1
#
_cell.length_a   1.000
_cell.length_b   1.000
_cell.length_c   1.000
_cell.angle_alpha   90.00
_cell.angle_beta   90.00
_cell.angle_gamma   90.00
#
_symmetry.space_group_name_H-M   'P 1'
#
loop_
_entity.id
_entity.type
_entity.pdbx_description
1 polymer ?
#
loop_
_entity_poly.entity_id
_entity_poly.type
_entity_poly.pdbx_seq_one_letter_code
_entity_poly.pdbx_strand_id
1 'polypeptide(L)'
;MRLALFNNFQLGVVQNEQIYDVSAVVADWGFHSPQEMMQMLIAQWSTIQPQLAGAVDGQRGMTLDEVTLCPPIPRPGQLVCLAGNYLEPQKPERGLFNAFLKSPTSLIGHGGTVELAP
;
A
#
# COMPACT_ATOMS: atom_id res chain seq x y z
N MET A 1 4.95 -3.22 11.85
CA MET A 1 4.63 -4.14 10.74
C MET A 1 4.53 -3.35 9.45
N ARG A 2 5.03 -3.88 8.33
CA ARG A 2 4.87 -3.29 6.99
C ARG A 2 4.04 -4.25 6.15
N LEU A 3 2.99 -3.75 5.50
CA LEU A 3 2.19 -4.52 4.55
C LEU A 3 2.49 -4.09 3.13
N ALA A 4 2.41 -5.03 2.21
CA ALA A 4 2.51 -4.77 0.78
C ALA A 4 1.51 -5.67 0.03
N LEU A 5 1.11 -5.21 -1.16
CA LEU A 5 0.52 -6.08 -2.16
C LEU A 5 1.60 -6.40 -3.19
N PHE A 6 1.71 -7.65 -3.61
CA PHE A 6 2.77 -8.08 -4.54
C PHE A 6 2.27 -9.08 -5.58
N ASN A 7 3.03 -9.20 -6.68
CA ASN A 7 2.69 -10.00 -7.86
C ASN A 7 1.26 -9.71 -8.34
N ASN A 8 0.36 -10.68 -8.25
CA ASN A 8 -1.05 -10.51 -8.60
C ASN A 8 -1.88 -10.05 -7.40
N PHE A 9 -1.44 -8.97 -6.73
CA PHE A 9 -2.06 -8.40 -5.53
C PHE A 9 -2.22 -9.36 -4.33
N GLN A 10 -1.27 -10.28 -4.14
CA GLN A 10 -1.19 -11.11 -2.93
C GLN A 10 -0.88 -10.24 -1.70
N LEU A 11 -1.44 -10.59 -0.54
CA LEU A 11 -1.20 -9.87 0.71
C LEU A 11 0.12 -10.33 1.33
N GLY A 12 1.04 -9.39 1.52
CA GLY A 12 2.36 -9.67 2.09
C GLY A 12 2.68 -8.84 3.34
N VAL A 13 3.45 -9.44 4.24
CA VAL A 13 4.13 -8.73 5.34
C VAL A 13 5.61 -8.58 4.98
N VAL A 14 6.16 -7.37 5.12
CA VAL A 14 7.57 -7.07 4.77
C VAL A 14 8.44 -6.94 6.03
N GLN A 15 9.41 -7.85 6.21
CA GLN A 15 10.37 -7.88 7.33
C GLN A 15 11.77 -8.22 6.80
N ASN A 16 12.82 -7.55 7.29
CA ASN A 16 14.21 -7.83 6.93
C ASN A 16 14.47 -7.98 5.40
N GLU A 17 13.93 -7.04 4.61
CA GLU A 17 14.03 -7.03 3.13
C GLU A 17 13.43 -8.26 2.42
N GLN A 18 12.59 -9.01 3.13
CA GLN A 18 11.80 -10.10 2.60
C GLN A 18 10.32 -9.80 2.73
N ILE A 19 9.54 -10.41 1.83
CA ILE A 19 8.08 -10.43 1.85
C ILE A 19 7.59 -11.85 2.13
N TYR A 20 6.59 -11.96 2.99
CA TYR A 20 5.97 -13.22 3.41
C TYR A 20 4.52 -13.22 2.94
N ASP A 21 4.11 -14.23 2.19
CA ASP A 21 2.73 -14.37 1.72
C ASP A 21 1.82 -14.78 2.89
N VAL A 22 0.97 -13.84 3.29
CA VAL A 22 -0.01 -14.03 4.38
C VAL A 22 -1.43 -14.02 3.84
N SER A 23 -1.64 -14.24 2.54
CA SER A 23 -2.96 -14.22 1.89
C SER A 23 -3.93 -15.22 2.51
N ALA A 24 -3.43 -16.32 3.08
CA ALA A 24 -4.24 -17.31 3.80
C ALA A 24 -5.02 -16.72 4.98
N VAL A 25 -4.51 -15.65 5.63
CA VAL A 25 -5.15 -14.98 6.76
C VAL A 25 -6.50 -14.34 6.37
N VAL A 26 -6.66 -13.97 5.10
CA VAL A 26 -7.84 -13.28 4.58
C VAL A 26 -8.63 -14.13 3.55
N ALA A 27 -8.24 -15.38 3.33
CA ALA A 27 -8.80 -16.22 2.26
C ALA A 27 -10.33 -16.37 2.31
N ASP A 28 -10.91 -16.44 3.53
CA ASP A 28 -12.34 -16.66 3.75
C ASP A 28 -13.16 -15.38 3.93
N TRP A 29 -12.57 -14.21 3.67
CA TRP A 29 -13.24 -12.92 3.93
C TRP A 29 -14.30 -12.54 2.88
N GLY A 30 -14.35 -13.21 1.73
CA GLY A 30 -15.36 -12.96 0.71
C GLY A 30 -15.25 -11.59 0.02
N PHE A 31 -14.05 -11.00 -0.04
CA PHE A 31 -13.80 -9.81 -0.86
C PHE A 31 -13.77 -10.17 -2.36
N HIS A 32 -14.10 -9.20 -3.22
CA HIS A 32 -14.17 -9.33 -4.67
C HIS A 32 -13.06 -8.56 -5.39
N SER A 33 -12.26 -7.80 -4.66
CA SER A 33 -11.10 -7.09 -5.21
C SER A 33 -10.02 -6.88 -4.15
N PRO A 34 -8.75 -6.68 -4.57
CA PRO A 34 -7.67 -6.28 -3.66
C PRO A 34 -7.94 -4.97 -2.91
N GLN A 35 -8.67 -4.03 -3.52
CA GLN A 35 -9.09 -2.79 -2.88
C GLN A 35 -10.06 -3.05 -1.72
N GLU A 36 -11.06 -3.92 -1.94
CA GLU A 36 -12.03 -4.31 -0.91
C GLU A 36 -11.35 -5.09 0.22
N MET A 37 -10.45 -6.02 -0.12
CA MET A 37 -9.62 -6.73 0.87
C MET A 37 -8.89 -5.76 1.79
N MET A 38 -8.22 -4.75 1.23
CA MET A 38 -7.48 -3.75 2.02
C MET A 38 -8.41 -2.86 2.85
N GLN A 39 -9.59 -2.52 2.35
CA GLN A 39 -10.60 -1.80 3.13
C GLN A 39 -11.07 -2.61 4.35
N MET A 40 -11.41 -3.88 4.14
CA MET A 40 -11.81 -4.80 5.21
C MET A 40 -10.71 -4.98 6.25
N LEU A 41 -9.45 -5.10 5.79
CA LEU A 41 -8.27 -5.27 6.64
C LEU A 41 -8.04 -4.03 7.51
N ILE A 42 -8.08 -2.84 6.89
CA ILE A 42 -7.90 -1.56 7.60
C ILE A 42 -9.01 -1.36 8.63
N ALA A 43 -10.26 -1.68 8.27
CA ALA A 43 -11.40 -1.55 9.18
C ALA A 43 -11.31 -2.49 10.41
N GLN A 44 -10.63 -3.62 10.28
CA GLN A 44 -10.48 -4.64 11.32
C GLN A 44 -9.05 -4.73 11.88
N TRP A 45 -8.26 -3.65 11.75
CA TRP A 45 -6.82 -3.68 11.97
C TRP A 45 -6.42 -4.23 13.35
N SER A 46 -7.10 -3.80 14.42
CA SER A 46 -6.81 -4.25 15.79
C SER A 46 -6.96 -5.76 15.97
N THR A 47 -7.88 -6.39 15.24
CA THR A 47 -8.13 -7.84 15.30
C THR A 47 -7.16 -8.61 14.42
N ILE A 48 -6.86 -8.10 13.22
CA ILE A 48 -6.09 -8.83 12.21
C ILE A 48 -4.57 -8.70 12.38
N GLN A 49 -4.09 -7.59 12.96
CA GLN A 49 -2.66 -7.32 13.09
C GLN A 49 -1.87 -8.44 13.81
N PRO A 50 -2.37 -9.04 14.91
CA PRO A 50 -1.69 -10.18 15.54
C PRO A 50 -1.67 -11.44 14.66
N GLN A 51 -2.72 -11.70 13.89
CA GLN A 51 -2.82 -12.86 13.01
C GLN A 51 -1.82 -12.77 11.85
N LEU A 52 -1.68 -11.58 11.25
CA LEU A 52 -0.67 -11.32 10.22
C LEU A 52 0.76 -11.46 10.76
N ALA A 53 0.99 -11.10 12.02
CA ALA A 53 2.31 -11.26 12.65
C ALA A 53 2.65 -12.74 12.83
N GLY A 54 1.72 -13.53 13.38
CA GLY A 54 1.91 -14.97 13.58
C GLY A 54 2.00 -15.76 12.27
N ALA A 55 1.37 -15.28 11.18
CA ALA A 55 1.46 -15.93 9.88
C ALA A 55 2.85 -15.89 9.25
N VAL A 56 3.73 -14.96 9.69
CA VAL A 56 5.12 -14.88 9.23
C VAL A 56 5.99 -15.97 9.86
N ASP A 57 5.67 -16.39 11.08
CA ASP A 57 6.51 -17.30 11.86
C ASP A 57 6.59 -18.68 11.18
N GLY A 58 7.81 -19.14 10.90
CA GLY A 58 8.08 -20.43 10.26
C GLY A 58 7.82 -20.47 8.74
N GLN A 59 7.38 -19.36 8.13
CA GLN A 59 7.33 -19.23 6.67
C GLN A 59 8.70 -18.85 6.09
N ARG A 60 8.94 -19.30 4.85
CA ARG A 60 10.08 -18.83 4.05
C ARG A 60 9.66 -17.58 3.28
N GLY A 61 10.32 -16.45 3.54
CA GLY A 61 10.13 -15.21 2.79
C GLY A 61 10.75 -15.27 1.40
N MET A 62 10.26 -14.40 0.51
CA MET A 62 10.88 -14.07 -0.78
C MET A 62 11.62 -12.75 -0.63
N THR A 63 12.75 -12.58 -1.32
CA THR A 63 13.43 -11.26 -1.35
C THR A 63 12.59 -10.25 -2.14
N LEU A 64 12.71 -8.96 -1.82
CA LEU A 64 11.92 -7.93 -2.51
C LEU A 64 12.23 -7.82 -4.01
N ASP A 65 13.44 -8.20 -4.44
CA ASP A 65 13.85 -8.19 -5.84
C ASP A 65 13.25 -9.35 -6.67
N GLU A 66 12.71 -10.39 -6.00
CA GLU A 66 12.05 -11.53 -6.64
C GLU A 66 10.56 -11.29 -6.92
N VAL A 67 10.00 -10.18 -6.45
CA VAL A 67 8.56 -9.90 -6.55
C VAL A 67 8.30 -8.54 -7.20
N THR A 68 7.11 -8.38 -7.78
CA THR A 68 6.64 -7.06 -8.23
C THR A 68 5.75 -6.44 -7.17
N LEU A 69 6.16 -5.33 -6.56
CA LEU A 69 5.33 -4.64 -5.57
C LEU A 69 4.24 -3.81 -6.26
N CYS A 70 2.98 -4.09 -5.91
CA CYS A 70 1.81 -3.36 -6.36
C CYS A 70 1.56 -2.12 -5.49
N PRO A 71 0.73 -1.16 -5.93
CA PRO A 71 0.19 -0.14 -5.03
C PRO A 71 -0.52 -0.82 -3.83
N PRO A 72 -0.21 -0.45 -2.58
CA PRO A 72 -0.78 -1.11 -1.40
C PRO A 72 -2.28 -0.82 -1.24
N ILE A 73 -2.78 0.25 -1.86
CA ILE A 73 -4.20 0.57 -1.99
C ILE A 73 -4.46 0.73 -3.49
N PRO A 74 -4.93 -0.32 -4.19
CA PRO A 74 -4.92 -0.36 -5.65
C PRO A 74 -5.84 0.64 -6.34
N ARG A 75 -6.97 0.98 -5.71
CA ARG A 75 -7.98 1.88 -6.28
C ARG A 75 -8.76 2.59 -5.16
N PRO A 76 -8.13 3.51 -4.40
CA PRO A 76 -8.80 4.24 -3.34
C PRO A 76 -9.96 5.08 -3.92
N GLY A 77 -10.98 5.34 -3.11
CA GLY A 77 -12.13 6.15 -3.55
C GLY A 77 -11.73 7.59 -3.92
N GLN A 78 -10.82 8.20 -3.15
CA GLN A 78 -10.29 9.54 -3.38
C GLN A 78 -8.81 9.61 -2.98
N LEU A 79 -8.00 10.33 -3.77
CA LEU A 79 -6.63 10.72 -3.40
C LEU A 79 -6.62 12.23 -3.15
N VAL A 80 -6.59 12.62 -1.89
CA VAL A 80 -6.47 14.02 -1.48
C VAL A 80 -4.98 14.36 -1.32
N CYS A 81 -4.50 15.34 -2.08
CA CYS A 81 -3.09 15.74 -2.10
C CYS A 81 -2.94 17.18 -1.61
N LEU A 82 -2.02 17.41 -0.69
CA LEU A 82 -1.72 18.75 -0.15
C LEU A 82 -0.66 19.45 -0.99
N ALA A 83 -0.96 20.66 -1.46
CA ALA A 83 -0.03 21.48 -2.23
C ALA A 83 0.78 22.40 -1.33
N GLY A 84 2.10 22.51 -1.59
CA GLY A 84 2.98 23.47 -0.92
C GLY A 84 3.14 23.25 0.58
N ASN A 85 3.11 21.99 1.05
CA ASN A 85 3.08 21.64 2.47
C ASN A 85 4.49 21.46 3.11
N TYR A 86 5.49 22.18 2.61
CA TYR A 86 6.84 22.25 3.19
C TYR A 86 7.22 23.71 3.42
N LEU A 87 7.95 24.00 4.51
CA LEU A 87 8.58 25.30 4.70
C LEU A 87 9.91 25.30 3.95
N GLU A 88 10.10 26.30 3.10
CA GLU A 88 11.35 26.50 2.37
C GLU A 88 12.13 27.65 3.00
N PRO A 89 13.48 27.63 3.02
CA PRO A 89 14.27 28.72 3.58
C PRO A 89 13.95 30.10 2.98
N GLN A 90 13.60 30.14 1.68
CA GLN A 90 13.21 31.37 0.98
C GLN A 90 11.78 31.82 1.27
N LYS A 91 10.96 30.96 1.89
CA LYS A 91 9.58 31.22 2.29
C LYS A 91 9.27 30.54 3.63
N PRO A 92 9.80 31.09 4.75
CA PRO A 92 9.72 30.46 6.07
C PRO A 92 8.34 30.60 6.73
N GLU A 93 7.42 31.34 6.10
CA GLU A 93 6.07 31.55 6.57
C GLU A 93 5.11 30.48 6.01
N ARG A 94 4.25 29.98 6.90
CA ARG A 94 3.21 29.02 6.53
C ARG A 94 2.12 29.69 5.69
N GLY A 95 1.91 29.19 4.48
CA GLY A 95 0.78 29.58 3.64
C GLY A 95 -0.55 28.96 4.06
N LEU A 96 -1.63 29.39 3.39
CA LEU A 96 -2.93 28.71 3.47
C LEU A 96 -2.82 27.29 2.89
N PHE A 97 -3.50 26.35 3.52
CA PHE A 97 -3.55 24.98 3.01
C PHE A 97 -4.38 24.92 1.74
N ASN A 98 -3.80 24.30 0.71
CA ASN A 98 -4.50 23.95 -0.51
C ASN A 98 -4.47 22.44 -0.69
N ALA A 99 -5.58 21.89 -1.16
CA ALA A 99 -5.69 20.49 -1.50
C ALA A 99 -6.25 20.33 -2.92
N PHE A 100 -5.86 19.25 -3.58
CA PHE A 100 -6.39 18.86 -4.88
C PHE A 100 -6.60 17.35 -4.92
N LEU A 101 -7.33 16.88 -5.93
CA LEU A 101 -7.56 15.45 -6.14
C LEU A 101 -6.65 14.92 -7.25
N LYS A 102 -6.13 13.71 -7.06
CA LYS A 102 -5.55 12.90 -8.14
C LYS A 102 -6.52 11.79 -8.53
N SER A 103 -6.50 11.39 -9.80
CA SER A 103 -7.32 10.27 -10.27
C SER A 103 -6.92 8.97 -9.55
N PRO A 104 -7.87 8.18 -9.03
CA PRO A 104 -7.60 6.83 -8.52
C PRO A 104 -6.91 5.89 -9.50
N THR A 105 -7.02 6.16 -10.80
CA THR A 105 -6.40 5.37 -11.86
C THR A 105 -4.97 5.79 -12.17
N SER A 106 -4.42 6.80 -11.49
CA SER A 106 -3.04 7.27 -11.72
C SER A 106 -1.99 6.57 -10.85
N LEU A 107 -2.37 5.51 -10.12
CA LEU A 107 -1.47 4.77 -9.24
C LEU A 107 -0.65 3.77 -10.05
N ILE A 108 0.66 3.72 -9.79
CA ILE A 108 1.58 2.71 -10.32
C ILE A 108 2.37 2.08 -9.17
N GLY A 109 2.73 0.80 -9.35
CA GLY A 109 3.56 0.08 -8.37
C GLY A 109 5.01 0.55 -8.37
N HIS A 110 5.78 0.06 -7.40
CA HIS A 110 7.23 0.31 -7.38
C HIS A 110 7.88 -0.27 -8.65
N GLY A 111 8.83 0.47 -9.23
CA GLY A 111 9.46 0.09 -10.50
C GLY A 111 8.58 0.30 -11.75
N GLY A 112 7.35 0.80 -11.59
CA GLY A 112 6.48 1.13 -12.73
C GLY A 112 7.06 2.24 -13.61
N THR A 113 6.79 2.15 -14.91
CA THR A 113 7.22 3.17 -15.89
C THR A 113 6.20 4.31 -15.97
N VAL A 114 6.70 5.56 -15.93
CA VAL A 114 5.88 6.75 -16.21
C VAL A 114 5.98 7.07 -17.69
N GLU A 115 4.85 6.99 -18.40
CA GLU A 115 4.76 7.41 -19.79
C GLU A 115 4.58 8.92 -19.86
N LEU A 116 5.47 9.59 -20.60
CA LEU A 116 5.37 11.02 -20.83
C LEU A 116 4.30 11.28 -21.88
N ALA A 117 3.34 12.14 -21.55
CA ALA A 117 2.35 12.60 -22.51
C ALA A 117 3.04 13.35 -23.67
N PRO A 118 2.52 13.24 -24.91
CA PRO A 118 3.06 13.94 -26.06
C PRO A 118 2.94 15.47 -25.95
#